data_AF-A0A976QE92-F1
#
_entry.id   AF-A0A976QE92-F1
#
_cell.length_a   1.000
_cell.length_b   1.000
_cell.length_c   1.000
_cell.angle_alpha   90.00
_cell.angle_beta   90.00
_cell.angle_gamma   90.00
#
_symmetry.space_group_name_H-M   'P 1'
#
loop_
_entity.id
_entity.type
_entity.pdbx_description
1 polymer ?
#
loop_
_entity_poly.entity_id
_entity_poly.type
_entity_poly.pdbx_seq_one_letter_code
_entity_poly.pdbx_strand_id
1 'polypeptide(L)'
;MAALRRLILLASRSPRRLELAREAGWMVRVAPPSEEVEESQPPRAAGESLERFVARLAWAKAEEIGRLMAATMEPQETLIACDT
;
A
#
# COMPACT_ATOMS: atom_id res chain seq x y z
N MET A 1 4.92 -22.36 19.91
CA MET A 1 5.00 -22.13 18.46
C MET A 1 4.93 -20.63 18.23
N ALA A 2 5.97 -20.00 17.67
CA ALA A 2 5.91 -18.58 17.34
C ALA A 2 4.88 -18.38 16.21
N ALA A 3 3.89 -17.51 16.42
CA ALA A 3 2.97 -17.12 15.35
C ALA A 3 3.80 -16.56 14.17
N LEU A 4 3.52 -17.02 12.95
CA LEU A 4 4.17 -16.46 11.76
C LEU A 4 3.89 -14.96 11.72
N ARG A 5 4.95 -14.14 11.86
CA ARG A 5 4.84 -12.71 11.65
C ARG A 5 4.59 -12.45 10.16
N ARG A 6 3.62 -11.61 9.85
CA ARG A 6 3.37 -11.16 8.47
C ARG A 6 4.55 -10.32 8.02
N LEU A 7 5.13 -10.63 6.86
CA LEU A 7 6.09 -9.77 6.18
C LEU A 7 5.34 -8.93 5.15
N ILE A 8 5.43 -7.61 5.27
CA ILE A 8 4.73 -6.68 4.37
C ILE A 8 5.67 -5.66 3.76
N LEU A 9 5.38 -5.28 2.52
CA LEU A 9 5.87 -4.08 1.86
C LEU A 9 4.78 -3.01 1.96
N LEU A 10 5.00 -1.99 2.79
CA LEU A 10 4.06 -0.90 2.99
C LEU A 10 4.28 0.21 1.96
N ALA A 11 3.34 0.33 1.03
CA ALA A 11 3.27 1.38 0.02
C ALA A 11 2.58 2.65 0.56
N SER A 12 3.19 3.28 1.56
CA SER A 12 2.65 4.50 2.16
C SER A 12 3.72 5.40 2.77
N ARG A 13 3.50 6.72 2.70
CA ARG A 13 4.26 7.74 3.46
C ARG A 13 3.73 7.97 4.88
N SER A 14 2.56 7.42 5.24
CA SER A 14 1.88 7.73 6.50
C SER A 14 2.64 7.13 7.70
N PRO A 15 3.14 7.96 8.64
CA PRO A 15 3.74 7.46 9.88
C PRO A 15 2.74 6.63 10.69
N ARG A 16 1.47 7.06 10.71
CA ARG A 16 0.41 6.36 11.46
C ARG A 16 0.15 4.94 10.96
N ARG A 17 0.17 4.71 9.65
CA ARG A 17 -0.03 3.35 9.08
C ARG A 17 1.15 2.44 9.39
N LEU A 18 2.37 2.98 9.41
CA LEU A 18 3.56 2.25 9.82
C LEU A 18 3.50 1.85 11.30
N GLU A 19 3.08 2.76 12.17
CA GLU A 19 2.85 2.47 13.60
C GLU A 19 1.85 1.33 13.78
N LEU A 20 0.67 1.41 13.14
CA LEU A 20 -0.37 0.38 13.22
C LEU A 20 0.13 -1.00 12.78
N ALA A 21 0.89 -1.07 11.68
CA ALA A 21 1.47 -2.33 11.20
C ALA A 21 2.49 -2.92 12.20
N ARG A 22 3.30 -2.06 12.84
CA ARG A 22 4.27 -2.47 13.86
C ARG A 22 3.59 -2.93 15.16
N GLU A 23 2.56 -2.21 15.60
CA GLU A 23 1.72 -2.55 16.76
C GLU A 23 1.02 -3.91 16.57
N ALA A 24 0.61 -4.22 15.33
CA ALA A 24 0.07 -5.53 14.96
C ALA A 24 1.12 -6.66 14.91
N GLY A 25 2.40 -6.37 15.19
CA GLY A 25 3.48 -7.35 15.23
C GLY A 25 4.01 -7.77 13.86
N TRP A 26 3.71 -7.02 12.80
CA TRP A 26 4.17 -7.33 11.44
C TRP A 26 5.63 -6.90 11.24
N MET A 27 6.33 -7.61 10.35
CA MET A 27 7.62 -7.19 9.81
C MET A 27 7.37 -6.29 8.61
N VAL A 28 7.86 -5.05 8.65
CA VAL A 28 7.50 -4.01 7.68
C VAL A 28 8.74 -3.50 6.96
N ARG A 29 8.74 -3.63 5.63
CA ARG A 29 9.59 -2.85 4.71
C ARG A 29 8.74 -1.71 4.15
N VAL A 30 9.29 -0.51 4.01
CA VAL A 30 8.53 0.65 3.53
C VAL A 30 9.06 1.05 2.16
N ALA A 31 8.14 1.24 1.20
CA ALA A 31 8.45 1.78 -0.12
C ALA A 31 7.28 2.69 -0.54
N PRO A 32 7.36 4.01 -0.29
CA PRO A 32 6.24 4.91 -0.59
C PRO A 32 6.10 5.12 -2.11
N PRO A 33 4.86 5.15 -2.66
CA PRO A 33 4.61 5.48 -4.07
C PRO A 33 5.04 6.93 -4.37
N SER A 34 5.22 7.34 -5.62
CA SER A 34 5.41 8.75 -5.98
C SER A 34 4.17 9.59 -5.60
N GLU A 35 4.35 10.89 -5.34
CA GLU A 35 3.20 11.80 -5.14
C GLU A 35 2.39 11.96 -6.43
N GLU A 36 3.07 11.92 -7.58
CA GLU A 36 2.47 12.01 -8.92
C GLU A 36 1.46 10.89 -9.21
N VAL A 37 1.58 9.73 -8.57
CA VAL A 37 0.65 8.62 -8.78
C VAL A 37 -0.76 8.96 -8.33
N GLU A 38 -0.90 9.71 -7.24
CA GLU A 38 -2.21 10.14 -6.74
C GLU A 38 -2.74 11.32 -7.57
N GLU A 39 -1.89 12.30 -7.87
CA GLU A 39 -2.24 13.49 -8.65
C GLU A 39 -2.67 13.17 -10.08
N SER A 40 -2.10 12.12 -10.67
CA SER A 40 -2.44 11.66 -12.01
C SER A 40 -3.72 10.81 -12.07
N GLN A 41 -4.31 10.42 -10.94
CA GLN A 41 -5.55 9.67 -10.95
C GLN A 41 -6.72 10.53 -11.42
N PRO A 42 -7.62 9.99 -12.26
CA PRO A 42 -8.87 10.67 -12.58
C PRO A 42 -9.65 11.00 -11.31
N PRO A 43 -10.33 12.17 -11.27
CA PRO A 43 -11.23 12.49 -10.17
C PRO A 43 -12.34 11.43 -10.07
N ARG A 44 -13.00 11.38 -8.91
CA ARG A 44 -14.11 10.45 -8.69
C ARG A 44 -15.19 10.65 -9.76
N ALA A 45 -15.56 9.57 -10.45
CA ALA A 45 -16.54 9.65 -11.52
C ALA A 45 -17.96 9.87 -10.99
N ALA A 46 -18.83 10.45 -11.82
CA ALA A 46 -20.25 10.57 -11.50
C ALA A 46 -20.88 9.17 -11.38
N GLY A 47 -21.35 8.82 -10.18
CA GLY A 47 -21.89 7.50 -9.86
C GLY A 47 -20.87 6.50 -9.28
N GLU A 48 -19.59 6.85 -9.20
CA GLU A 48 -18.60 6.04 -8.46
C GLU A 48 -18.82 6.23 -6.95
N SER A 49 -18.96 5.12 -6.21
CA SER A 49 -19.05 5.17 -4.75
C SER A 49 -17.70 5.58 -4.14
N LEU A 50 -17.72 6.15 -2.93
CA LEU A 50 -16.49 6.56 -2.26
C LEU A 50 -15.56 5.37 -2.01
N GLU A 51 -16.11 4.21 -1.66
CA GLU A 51 -15.36 2.97 -1.41
C GLU A 51 -14.59 2.52 -2.66
N ARG A 52 -15.23 2.60 -3.84
CA ARG A 52 -14.58 2.24 -5.11
C ARG A 52 -13.50 3.25 -5.48
N PHE A 53 -13.76 4.53 -5.25
CA PHE A 53 -12.78 5.59 -5.50
C PHE A 53 -11.50 5.39 -4.67
N VAL A 54 -11.61 5.27 -3.35
CA VAL A 54 -10.44 5.08 -2.48
C VAL A 54 -9.74 3.74 -2.74
N ALA A 55 -10.50 2.68 -3.05
CA ALA A 55 -9.90 1.39 -3.43
C ALA A 55 -9.08 1.51 -4.72
N ARG A 56 -9.56 2.26 -5.72
CA ARG A 56 -8.80 2.53 -6.95
C ARG A 56 -7.53 3.31 -6.68
N LEU A 57 -7.57 4.34 -5.83
CA LEU A 57 -6.38 5.10 -5.45
C LEU A 57 -5.35 4.23 -4.72
N ALA A 58 -5.80 3.38 -3.79
CA ALA A 58 -4.93 2.41 -3.12
C ALA A 58 -4.32 1.41 -4.12
N TRP A 59 -5.09 0.92 -5.09
CA TRP A 59 -4.59 0.05 -6.15
C TRP A 59 -3.52 0.72 -7.01
N ALA A 60 -3.74 1.98 -7.44
CA ALA A 60 -2.74 2.71 -8.22
C ALA A 60 -1.39 2.84 -7.48
N LYS A 61 -1.45 3.12 -6.17
CA LYS A 61 -0.27 3.16 -5.29
C LYS A 61 0.42 1.79 -5.20
N ALA A 62 -0.34 0.70 -5.07
CA ALA A 62 0.19 -0.65 -5.06
C ALA A 62 0.80 -1.06 -6.42
N GLU A 63 0.17 -0.71 -7.54
CA GLU A 63 0.67 -1.05 -8.88
C GLU A 63 2.02 -0.41 -9.16
N GLU A 64 2.20 0.87 -8.81
CA GLU A 64 3.49 1.53 -8.97
C GLU A 64 4.58 0.83 -8.17
N ILE A 65 4.35 0.60 -6.87
CA ILE A 65 5.33 -0.06 -6.01
C ILE A 65 5.57 -1.51 -6.43
N GLY A 66 4.53 -2.23 -6.86
CA GLY A 66 4.65 -3.57 -7.41
C GLY A 66 5.58 -3.60 -8.61
N ARG A 67 5.46 -2.64 -9.54
CA ARG A 67 6.38 -2.53 -10.69
C ARG A 67 7.80 -2.18 -10.26
N LEU A 68 7.97 -1.20 -9.38
CA LEU A 68 9.30 -0.72 -8.95
C LEU A 68 10.06 -1.78 -8.14
N MET A 69 9.35 -2.51 -7.30
CA MET A 69 9.94 -3.44 -6.33
C MET A 69 9.92 -4.90 -6.80
N ALA A 70 9.35 -5.22 -7.97
CA ALA A 70 9.19 -6.58 -8.49
C ALA A 70 10.47 -7.43 -8.39
N ALA A 71 11.64 -6.85 -8.67
CA ALA A 71 12.92 -7.56 -8.64
C ALA A 71 13.48 -7.80 -7.22
N THR A 72 12.93 -7.15 -6.20
CA THR A 72 13.42 -7.20 -4.80
C THR A 72 12.37 -7.69 -3.81
N MET A 73 11.14 -7.97 -4.28
CA MET A 73 10.09 -8.52 -3.43
C MET A 73 10.36 -9.99 -3.14
N GLU A 74 10.32 -10.34 -1.86
CA GLU A 74 10.42 -11.72 -1.42
C GLU A 74 9.08 -12.44 -1.67
N PRO A 75 9.08 -13.75 -2.04
CA PRO A 75 7.84 -14.50 -2.31
C PRO A 75 6.80 -14.49 -1.18
N GLN A 76 7.26 -14.31 0.07
CA GLN A 76 6.42 -14.26 1.27
C GLN A 76 5.99 -12.84 1.66
N GLU A 77 6.50 -11.80 0.99
CA GLU A 77 6.18 -10.40 1.28
C GLU A 77 4.85 -10.01 0.63
N THR A 78 3.92 -9.48 1.44
CA THR A 78 2.65 -8.95 0.93
C THR A 78 2.74 -7.44 0.74
N LEU A 79 2.47 -6.96 -0.47
CA LEU A 79 2.36 -5.53 -0.76
C LEU A 79 1.02 -4.98 -0.25
N ILE A 80 1.08 -3.92 0.55
CA ILE A 80 -0.09 -3.24 1.10
C ILE A 80 -0.02 -1.74 0.77
N ALA A 81 -1.04 -1.23 0.09
CA ALA A 81 -1.29 0.20 -0.09
C ALA A 81 -2.61 0.58 0.57
N CYS A 82 -2.76 1.87 0.90
CA CYS A 82 -3.96 2.38 1.55
C CYS A 82 -4.30 3.79 1.07
N ASP A 83 -5.58 4.09 1.07
CA ASP A 83 -6.15 5.40 0.80
C ASP A 83 -7.25 5.69 1.85
N THR A 84 -7.48 6.94 2.22
CA THR A 84 -8.36 7.29 3.36
C THR A 84 -9.01 8.64 3.14
#